data_AF-A0A8H3HRB3-F1
#
_entry.id   AF-A0A8H3HRB3-F1
#
_cell.length_a   1.000
_cell.length_b   1.000
_cell.length_c   1.000
_cell.angle_alpha   90.00
_cell.angle_beta   90.00
_cell.angle_gamma   90.00
#
_symmetry.space_group_name_H-M   'P 1'
#
loop_
_entity.id
_entity.type
_entity.pdbx_description
1 polymer ?
#
loop_
_entity_poly.entity_id
_entity_poly.type
_entity_poly.pdbx_seq_one_letter_code
_entity_poly.pdbx_strand_id
1 'polypeptide(L)'
;MIAVHAANNHITGVLGVRTLGIAPQYINNRLVLLLAMDYWRSCLPTHSPAQDWARHCKECIPPNVPAPITSRTDFRISHIDTTVMALLLPWDTGRPRLIRLNVPGRIDASDNTTNWTIPLTEYLGENTAFSSREITRNVGGEPLRYPLRVFFRDNFLRDGSPLNRSVSGITHGNARHEWAGNIVVLKWCGARRQGYQNMNLGDLPVIAAWLLAYD
;
A
#
# COMPACT_ATOMS: atom_id res chain seq x y z
N MET A 1 50.18 51.93 14.68
CA MET A 1 49.83 52.37 13.31
C MET A 1 49.22 51.17 12.61
N ILE A 2 47.97 51.12 12.14
CA ILE A 2 46.81 52.04 12.18
C ILE A 2 45.55 51.15 12.30
N ALA A 3 44.47 51.65 12.91
CA ALA A 3 43.15 51.04 12.91
C ALA A 3 42.20 51.81 11.98
N VAL A 4 41.09 51.19 11.52
CA VAL A 4 39.78 51.77 11.06
C VAL A 4 38.98 50.60 10.42
N HIS A 5 37.86 50.15 11.00
CA HIS A 5 36.46 50.61 10.79
C HIS A 5 35.90 50.32 9.37
N ALA A 6 34.99 49.35 9.18
CA ALA A 6 33.51 49.48 9.19
C ALA A 6 32.94 49.69 7.74
N ALA A 7 31.71 49.34 7.31
CA ALA A 7 30.51 48.76 7.93
C ALA A 7 29.57 48.10 6.86
N ASN A 8 28.51 47.37 7.30
CA ASN A 8 27.18 47.16 6.62
C ASN A 8 27.16 46.43 5.24
N ASN A 9 26.11 45.78 4.70
CA ASN A 9 24.76 45.30 5.08
C ASN A 9 24.29 44.34 3.93
N HIS A 10 23.30 43.43 3.97
CA HIS A 10 22.34 42.84 4.94
C HIS A 10 21.96 41.42 4.39
N ILE A 11 21.25 40.49 5.07
CA ILE A 11 19.78 40.24 5.00
C ILE A 11 19.45 38.99 5.86
N THR A 12 18.29 39.03 6.54
CA THR A 12 17.54 37.99 7.29
C THR A 12 17.53 36.57 6.69
N GLY A 13 17.29 35.47 7.41
CA GLY A 13 16.86 35.27 8.81
C GLY A 13 15.70 34.24 8.90
N VAL A 14 15.89 33.09 9.54
CA VAL A 14 14.86 32.06 9.78
C VAL A 14 14.97 31.55 11.21
N LEU A 15 13.88 31.62 11.98
CA LEU A 15 13.79 31.17 13.37
C LEU A 15 12.80 30.01 13.49
N GLY A 16 13.14 29.01 14.30
CA GLY A 16 12.39 27.76 14.41
C GLY A 16 11.07 27.89 15.17
N VAL A 17 10.08 27.08 14.76
CA VAL A 17 8.78 27.00 15.43
C VAL A 17 8.85 25.99 16.58
N ARG A 18 8.60 26.45 17.80
CA ARG A 18 8.25 25.59 18.94
C ARG A 18 6.73 25.60 19.15
N THR A 19 6.18 24.43 19.44
CA THR A 19 4.77 24.23 19.81
C THR A 19 4.46 24.73 21.22
N LEU A 20 3.39 25.53 21.36
CA LEU A 20 2.55 25.66 22.56
C LEU A 20 1.10 25.84 22.09
N GLY A 21 0.16 25.11 22.70
CA GLY A 21 -1.25 25.10 22.28
C GLY A 21 -2.16 25.95 23.17
N ILE A 22 -3.19 26.57 22.59
CA ILE A 22 -4.29 27.28 23.29
C ILE A 22 -5.61 27.00 22.53
N ALA A 23 -6.73 27.00 23.26
CA ALA A 23 -8.08 26.56 22.85
C ALA A 23 -8.84 27.53 21.91
N PRO A 24 -9.93 27.08 21.24
CA PRO A 24 -10.72 27.90 20.31
C PRO A 24 -11.86 28.67 21.00
N GLN A 25 -11.90 29.99 20.86
CA GLN A 25 -12.98 30.86 21.34
C GLN A 25 -13.17 32.08 20.40
N TYR A 26 -14.41 32.31 19.96
CA TYR A 26 -14.96 33.51 19.29
C TYR A 26 -14.30 34.08 18.02
N ILE A 27 -14.97 33.91 16.87
CA ILE A 27 -14.90 34.83 15.72
C ILE A 27 -16.22 35.63 15.65
N ASN A 28 -16.12 36.94 15.43
CA ASN A 28 -17.22 37.91 15.59
C ASN A 28 -18.28 37.88 14.47
N ASN A 29 -19.55 37.91 14.87
CA ASN A 29 -20.76 37.79 14.03
C ASN A 29 -21.05 38.95 13.04
N ARG A 30 -20.10 39.85 12.74
CA ARG A 30 -20.34 40.98 11.81
C ARG A 30 -19.80 40.80 10.38
N LEU A 31 -18.81 39.95 10.15
CA LEU A 31 -18.29 39.72 8.79
C LEU A 31 -19.13 38.73 7.96
N VAL A 32 -19.82 37.78 8.60
CA VAL A 32 -20.63 36.76 7.92
C VAL A 32 -21.84 37.37 7.18
N LEU A 33 -22.39 38.47 7.72
CA LEU A 33 -23.59 39.12 7.19
C LEU A 33 -23.39 39.82 5.83
N LEU A 34 -22.22 40.41 5.59
CA LEU A 34 -21.97 41.13 4.32
C LEU A 34 -21.75 40.16 3.15
N LEU A 35 -21.00 39.08 3.35
CA LEU A 35 -20.77 38.06 2.31
C LEU A 35 -22.04 37.27 1.95
N ALA A 36 -23.01 37.17 2.86
CA ALA A 36 -24.31 36.56 2.60
C ALA A 36 -25.23 37.44 1.72
N MET A 37 -25.08 38.77 1.75
CA MET A 37 -25.96 39.69 1.02
C MET A 37 -25.61 39.82 -0.48
N ASP A 38 -24.35 39.65 -0.86
CA ASP A 38 -23.95 39.73 -2.28
C ASP A 38 -24.30 38.47 -3.06
N TYR A 39 -24.24 37.28 -2.43
CA TYR A 39 -24.59 36.02 -3.08
C TYR A 39 -26.09 35.93 -3.43
N TRP A 40 -26.95 36.55 -2.61
CA TRP A 40 -28.41 36.61 -2.79
C TRP A 40 -28.85 37.23 -4.13
N ARG A 41 -28.08 38.20 -4.68
CA ARG A 41 -28.48 38.93 -5.90
C ARG A 41 -28.46 38.10 -7.19
N SER A 42 -27.94 36.87 -7.15
CA SER A 42 -27.81 36.00 -8.33
C SER A 42 -29.07 35.18 -8.69
N CYS A 43 -30.06 35.09 -7.78
CA CYS A 43 -31.22 34.20 -7.91
C CYS A 43 -32.57 34.95 -8.02
N LEU A 44 -32.84 35.52 -9.19
CA LEU A 44 -34.09 36.18 -9.65
C LEU A 44 -34.57 37.46 -8.91
N PRO A 45 -35.37 38.34 -9.57
CA PRO A 45 -35.61 39.71 -9.08
C PRO A 45 -36.88 39.91 -8.23
N THR A 46 -37.71 38.87 -8.04
CA THR A 46 -39.13 39.03 -7.66
C THR A 46 -39.48 38.69 -6.20
N HIS A 47 -38.49 38.45 -5.33
CA HIS A 47 -38.71 37.96 -3.97
C HIS A 47 -38.27 38.95 -2.88
N SER A 48 -39.11 39.14 -1.85
CA SER A 48 -38.80 40.05 -0.75
C SER A 48 -37.91 39.35 0.29
N PRO A 49 -36.77 39.93 0.72
CA PRO A 49 -35.81 39.25 1.59
C PRO A 49 -36.37 38.76 2.93
N ALA A 50 -37.44 39.40 3.43
CA ALA A 50 -38.02 39.11 4.75
C ALA A 50 -39.00 37.93 4.75
N GLN A 51 -39.74 37.69 3.65
CA GLN A 51 -40.75 36.62 3.59
C GLN A 51 -40.17 35.26 3.19
N ASP A 52 -39.21 35.25 2.26
CA ASP A 52 -38.73 34.00 1.68
C ASP A 52 -37.56 33.36 2.45
N TRP A 53 -36.91 34.07 3.37
CA TRP A 53 -35.73 33.56 4.10
C TRP A 53 -35.99 32.24 4.84
N ALA A 54 -37.13 32.11 5.53
CA ALA A 54 -37.45 30.91 6.33
C ALA A 54 -37.75 29.65 5.49
N ARG A 55 -38.00 29.81 4.19
CA ARG A 55 -38.10 28.72 3.20
C ARG A 55 -36.75 28.52 2.52
N HIS A 56 -36.15 29.59 2.03
CA HIS A 56 -34.88 29.55 1.30
C HIS A 56 -33.74 28.98 2.15
N CYS A 57 -33.65 29.27 3.45
CA CYS A 57 -32.62 28.69 4.31
C CYS A 57 -32.72 27.15 4.50
N LYS A 58 -33.83 26.53 4.10
CA LYS A 58 -34.03 25.07 4.08
C LYS A 58 -33.73 24.43 2.73
N GLU A 59 -33.87 25.20 1.65
CA GLU A 59 -33.74 24.74 0.26
C GLU A 59 -32.42 25.17 -0.41
N CYS A 60 -31.76 26.20 0.13
CA CYS A 60 -30.51 26.73 -0.39
C CYS A 60 -29.33 25.82 -0.02
N ILE A 61 -28.81 25.12 -1.02
CA ILE A 61 -27.58 24.35 -0.93
C ILE A 61 -26.42 25.34 -1.22
N PRO A 62 -25.47 25.53 -0.28
CA PRO A 62 -24.30 26.36 -0.56
C PRO A 62 -23.55 25.86 -1.80
N PRO A 63 -23.05 26.74 -2.68
CA PRO A 63 -22.32 26.37 -3.91
C PRO A 63 -20.98 25.67 -3.64
N ASN A 64 -20.64 25.45 -2.37
CA ASN A 64 -19.40 24.85 -1.90
C ASN A 64 -19.65 23.70 -0.89
N VAL A 65 -20.86 23.12 -0.88
CA VAL A 65 -20.99 21.73 -0.44
C VAL A 65 -20.38 20.89 -1.57
N PRO A 66 -19.21 20.23 -1.37
CA PRO A 66 -18.77 19.24 -2.34
C PRO A 66 -19.90 18.23 -2.46
N ALA A 67 -20.39 18.03 -3.70
CA ALA A 67 -21.48 17.09 -3.95
C ALA A 67 -21.20 15.78 -3.21
N PRO A 68 -22.20 15.13 -2.58
CA PRO A 68 -21.98 13.85 -1.93
C PRO A 68 -21.27 12.99 -2.96
N ILE A 69 -20.07 12.50 -2.60
CA ILE A 69 -19.22 11.75 -3.52
C ILE A 69 -19.93 10.41 -3.71
N THR A 70 -20.93 10.39 -4.58
CA THR A 70 -21.39 9.22 -5.30
C THR A 70 -20.14 8.75 -6.00
N SER A 71 -19.46 7.78 -5.36
CA SER A 71 -18.33 7.12 -5.95
C SER A 71 -18.81 6.67 -7.32
N ARG A 72 -18.18 7.20 -8.37
CA ARG A 72 -18.34 6.63 -9.70
C ARG A 72 -17.76 5.24 -9.59
N THR A 73 -18.61 4.26 -9.26
CA THR A 73 -18.31 2.85 -9.41
C THR A 73 -18.05 2.66 -10.89
N ASP A 74 -16.77 2.69 -11.26
CA ASP A 74 -16.36 2.39 -12.61
C ASP A 74 -16.74 0.95 -12.87
N PHE A 75 -17.79 0.75 -13.69
CA PHE A 75 -18.34 -0.56 -14.01
C PHE A 75 -17.33 -1.46 -14.73
N ARG A 76 -16.15 -0.93 -15.11
CA ARG A 76 -15.01 -1.70 -15.61
C ARG A 76 -14.21 -2.39 -14.51
N ILE A 77 -14.32 -1.95 -13.26
CA ILE A 77 -13.60 -2.53 -12.12
C ILE A 77 -14.50 -3.52 -11.41
N SER A 78 -14.07 -4.78 -11.33
CA SER A 78 -14.70 -5.80 -10.49
C SER A 78 -13.69 -6.40 -9.50
N HIS A 79 -14.18 -7.05 -8.46
CA HIS A 79 -13.36 -7.64 -7.40
C HIS A 79 -13.67 -9.12 -7.25
N ILE A 80 -12.62 -9.92 -7.00
CA ILE A 80 -12.70 -11.35 -6.76
C ILE A 80 -11.78 -11.72 -5.59
N ASP A 81 -12.31 -12.39 -4.58
CA ASP A 81 -11.49 -12.92 -3.49
C ASP A 81 -11.23 -14.40 -3.73
N THR A 82 -9.97 -14.83 -3.61
CA THR A 82 -9.59 -16.24 -3.73
C THR A 82 -8.82 -16.69 -2.50
N THR A 83 -9.32 -17.73 -1.83
CA THR A 83 -8.58 -18.39 -0.75
C THR A 83 -7.66 -19.47 -1.34
N VAL A 84 -6.35 -19.39 -1.04
CA VAL A 84 -5.35 -20.38 -1.49
C VAL A 84 -4.48 -20.88 -0.34
N MET A 85 -3.99 -22.11 -0.47
CA MET A 85 -2.89 -22.62 0.33
C MET A 85 -1.56 -22.13 -0.26
N ALA A 86 -0.82 -21.36 0.52
CA ALA A 86 0.56 -20.94 0.22
C ALA A 86 1.54 -21.74 1.09
N LEU A 87 2.82 -21.77 0.71
CA LEU A 87 3.87 -22.39 1.52
C LEU A 87 4.63 -21.33 2.31
N LEU A 88 4.71 -21.49 3.62
CA LEU A 88 5.58 -20.73 4.51
C LEU A 88 6.87 -21.51 4.77
N LEU A 89 8.02 -20.87 4.59
CA LEU A 89 9.31 -21.29 5.14
C LEU A 89 9.60 -20.43 6.37
N PRO A 90 9.18 -20.85 7.58
CA PRO A 90 9.37 -20.08 8.80
C PRO A 90 10.85 -20.05 9.21
N TRP A 91 11.33 -18.92 9.73
CA TRP A 91 12.75 -18.75 10.06
C TRP A 91 13.19 -19.56 11.30
N ASP A 92 12.28 -19.90 12.19
CA ASP A 92 12.53 -20.35 13.57
C ASP A 92 12.55 -21.88 13.75
N THR A 93 11.65 -22.57 13.07
CA THR A 93 11.21 -23.95 13.35
C THR A 93 11.82 -25.00 12.41
N GLY A 94 12.47 -24.58 11.33
CA GLY A 94 13.12 -25.49 10.37
C GLY A 94 12.18 -26.35 9.53
N ARG A 95 10.86 -26.19 9.68
CA ARG A 95 9.84 -27.03 9.04
C ARG A 95 8.93 -26.18 8.15
N PRO A 96 8.98 -26.37 6.82
CA PRO A 96 8.00 -25.79 5.90
C PRO A 96 6.57 -26.19 6.30
N ARG A 97 5.62 -25.26 6.16
CA ARG A 97 4.20 -25.54 6.43
C ARG A 97 3.30 -24.82 5.44
N LEU A 98 2.11 -25.39 5.22
CA LEU A 98 1.08 -24.72 4.42
C LEU A 98 0.32 -23.71 5.30
N ILE A 99 0.07 -22.53 4.74
CA ILE A 99 -0.73 -21.45 5.36
C ILE A 99 -1.88 -21.10 4.42
N ARG A 100 -3.00 -20.64 4.97
CA ARG A 100 -4.17 -20.21 4.19
C ARG A 100 -4.14 -18.69 4.02
N LEU A 101 -4.13 -18.21 2.79
CA LEU A 101 -4.23 -16.79 2.47
C LEU A 101 -5.57 -16.50 1.78
N ASN A 102 -6.28 -15.46 2.20
CA ASN A 102 -7.27 -14.81 1.35
C ASN A 102 -6.53 -13.82 0.45
N VAL A 103 -6.73 -13.90 -0.86
CA VAL A 103 -6.00 -13.09 -1.86
C VAL A 103 -7.02 -12.29 -2.68
N PRO A 104 -7.27 -11.02 -2.34
CA PRO A 104 -8.12 -10.13 -3.13
C PRO A 104 -7.49 -9.83 -4.49
N GLY A 105 -8.31 -9.91 -5.52
CA GLY A 105 -8.00 -9.56 -6.91
C GLY A 105 -8.89 -8.43 -7.38
N ARG A 106 -8.29 -7.37 -7.92
CA ARG A 106 -8.99 -6.30 -8.65
C ARG A 106 -8.86 -6.58 -10.15
N ILE A 107 -9.97 -6.87 -10.80
CA ILE A 107 -10.05 -7.07 -12.25
C ILE A 107 -10.34 -5.73 -12.91
N ASP A 108 -9.56 -5.38 -13.94
CA ASP A 108 -9.82 -4.22 -14.79
C ASP A 108 -10.27 -4.70 -16.18
N ALA A 109 -11.51 -4.36 -16.56
CA ALA A 109 -12.09 -4.78 -17.82
C ALA A 109 -11.49 -4.05 -19.04
N SER A 110 -10.70 -2.99 -18.84
CA SER A 110 -10.07 -2.25 -19.95
C SER A 110 -8.85 -2.96 -20.55
N ASP A 111 -8.11 -3.72 -19.74
CA ASP A 111 -6.94 -4.50 -20.16
C ASP A 111 -7.10 -6.02 -19.90
N ASN A 112 -8.20 -6.43 -19.26
CA ASN A 112 -8.49 -7.80 -18.85
C ASN A 112 -7.40 -8.40 -17.93
N THR A 113 -6.75 -7.55 -17.12
CA THR A 113 -5.79 -7.97 -16.10
C THR A 113 -6.45 -8.17 -14.75
N THR A 114 -5.80 -8.95 -13.88
CA THR A 114 -6.19 -9.09 -12.47
C THR A 114 -5.01 -8.71 -11.59
N ASN A 115 -5.17 -7.60 -10.88
CA ASN A 115 -4.19 -7.09 -9.94
C ASN A 115 -4.44 -7.72 -8.56
N TRP A 116 -3.57 -8.65 -8.17
CA TRP A 116 -3.69 -9.42 -6.94
C TRP A 116 -2.94 -8.76 -5.78
N THR A 117 -3.66 -8.48 -4.68
CA THR A 117 -3.10 -7.99 -3.43
C THR A 117 -2.79 -9.17 -2.52
N ILE A 118 -1.52 -9.39 -2.18
CA ILE A 118 -1.10 -10.51 -1.32
C ILE A 118 -0.91 -9.99 0.12
N PRO A 119 -1.72 -10.42 1.11
CA PRO A 119 -1.60 -9.94 2.49
C PRO A 119 -0.44 -10.63 3.22
N LEU A 120 0.77 -10.15 2.98
CA LEU A 120 2.00 -10.75 3.51
C LEU A 120 2.40 -10.24 4.90
N THR A 121 1.78 -9.17 5.39
CA THR A 121 2.16 -8.47 6.63
C THR A 121 2.22 -9.38 7.85
N GLU A 122 1.23 -10.28 8.02
CA GLU A 122 1.19 -11.26 9.11
C GLU A 122 2.40 -12.22 9.11
N TYR A 123 2.93 -12.54 7.93
CA TYR A 123 3.96 -13.55 7.74
C TYR A 123 5.37 -12.96 7.60
N LEU A 124 5.49 -11.78 7.00
CA LEU A 124 6.78 -11.14 6.71
C LEU A 124 7.11 -9.99 7.68
N GLY A 125 6.11 -9.37 8.32
CA GLY A 125 6.26 -8.30 9.31
C GLY A 125 5.68 -6.95 8.84
N GLU A 126 5.25 -6.13 9.81
CA GLU A 126 4.72 -4.78 9.56
C GLU A 126 5.79 -3.79 9.11
N ASN A 127 5.38 -2.76 8.34
CA ASN A 127 6.22 -1.65 7.89
C ASN A 127 7.52 -2.04 7.15
N THR A 128 7.56 -3.24 6.55
CA THR A 128 8.72 -3.71 5.79
C THR A 128 8.45 -3.75 4.29
N ALA A 129 9.46 -3.41 3.50
CA ALA A 129 9.40 -3.55 2.05
C ALA A 129 9.51 -5.03 1.67
N PHE A 130 8.54 -5.52 0.90
CA PHE A 130 8.57 -6.89 0.37
C PHE A 130 9.13 -6.91 -1.05
N SER A 131 10.06 -7.82 -1.29
CA SER A 131 10.56 -8.16 -2.61
C SER A 131 9.90 -9.46 -3.08
N SER A 132 9.94 -9.72 -4.39
CA SER A 132 9.50 -11.01 -4.92
C SER A 132 10.32 -11.48 -6.12
N ARG A 133 10.41 -12.80 -6.27
CA ARG A 133 11.08 -13.48 -7.37
C ARG A 133 10.18 -14.57 -7.94
N GLU A 134 10.27 -14.79 -9.25
CA GLU A 134 9.47 -15.82 -9.92
C GLU A 134 10.32 -17.01 -10.34
N ILE A 135 9.95 -18.20 -9.87
CA ILE A 135 10.50 -19.46 -10.33
C ILE A 135 9.67 -19.89 -11.54
N THR A 136 10.24 -19.74 -12.73
CA THR A 136 9.54 -20.01 -14.00
C THR A 136 10.04 -21.26 -14.72
N ARG A 137 11.18 -21.81 -14.28
CA ARG A 137 11.86 -22.98 -14.85
C ARG A 137 12.32 -23.93 -13.76
N ASN A 138 12.49 -25.22 -14.08
CA ASN A 138 13.18 -26.19 -13.22
C ASN A 138 14.72 -26.07 -13.37
N VAL A 139 15.48 -26.89 -12.63
CA VAL A 139 16.97 -26.92 -12.71
C VAL A 139 17.47 -27.28 -14.12
N GLY A 140 16.74 -28.12 -14.85
CA GLY A 140 17.04 -28.45 -16.25
C GLY A 140 16.70 -27.33 -17.25
N GLY A 141 16.21 -26.18 -16.78
CA GLY A 141 15.81 -25.05 -17.63
C GLY A 141 14.44 -25.19 -18.29
N GLU A 142 13.72 -26.30 -18.10
CA GLU A 142 12.38 -26.47 -18.67
C GLU A 142 11.36 -25.57 -17.98
N PRO A 143 10.40 -24.97 -18.72
CA PRO A 143 9.40 -24.09 -18.13
C PRO A 143 8.43 -24.86 -17.22
N LEU A 144 8.18 -24.32 -16.02
CA LEU A 144 7.21 -24.88 -15.09
C LEU A 144 5.78 -24.66 -15.63
N ARG A 145 5.00 -25.75 -15.68
CA ARG A 145 3.54 -25.69 -15.97
C ARG A 145 2.80 -24.73 -15.02
N TYR A 146 3.31 -24.61 -13.80
CA TYR A 146 2.80 -23.79 -12.71
C TYR A 146 3.97 -23.02 -12.06
N PRO A 147 4.30 -21.81 -12.57
CA PRO A 147 5.36 -21.00 -11.99
C PRO A 147 5.08 -20.66 -10.51
N LEU A 148 6.13 -20.48 -9.73
CA LEU A 148 6.04 -20.09 -8.32
C LEU A 148 6.44 -18.61 -8.17
N ARG A 149 5.84 -17.90 -7.21
CA ARG A 149 6.28 -16.57 -6.78
C ARG A 149 6.70 -16.62 -5.32
N VAL A 150 7.96 -16.32 -5.07
CA VAL A 150 8.61 -16.29 -3.76
C VAL A 150 8.61 -14.86 -3.26
N PHE A 151 8.15 -14.64 -2.03
CA PHE A 151 8.08 -13.35 -1.35
C PHE A 151 8.93 -13.36 -0.07
N PHE A 152 9.68 -12.28 0.13
CA PHE A 152 10.60 -12.10 1.25
C PHE A 152 10.77 -10.60 1.54
N ARG A 153 11.38 -10.24 2.67
CA ARG A 153 11.70 -8.83 2.97
C ARG A 153 12.92 -8.36 2.19
N ASP A 154 12.86 -7.21 1.55
CA ASP A 154 13.93 -6.71 0.67
C ASP A 154 15.22 -6.35 1.44
N ASN A 155 15.10 -6.09 2.75
CA ASN A 155 16.16 -5.58 3.61
C ASN A 155 16.76 -6.61 4.60
N PHE A 156 16.44 -7.92 4.50
CA PHE A 156 16.77 -8.90 5.55
C PHE A 156 18.28 -9.04 5.85
N LEU A 157 19.16 -8.74 4.88
CA LEU A 157 20.62 -8.77 5.08
C LEU A 157 21.15 -7.55 5.86
N ARG A 158 20.37 -6.47 5.98
CA ARG A 158 20.82 -5.18 6.53
C ARG A 158 20.25 -4.85 7.90
N ASP A 159 19.20 -5.55 8.32
CA ASP A 159 18.44 -5.27 9.54
C ASP A 159 18.68 -6.29 10.68
N GLY A 160 19.62 -7.22 10.49
CA GLY A 160 19.94 -8.25 11.49
C GLY A 160 18.90 -9.38 11.57
N SER A 161 18.13 -9.61 10.50
CA SER A 161 17.16 -10.70 10.45
C SER A 161 17.80 -12.08 10.75
N PRO A 162 17.11 -12.95 11.50
CA PRO A 162 17.62 -14.29 11.78
C PRO A 162 17.63 -15.17 10.52
N LEU A 163 18.71 -15.92 10.31
CA LEU A 163 18.84 -16.89 9.22
C LEU A 163 17.66 -17.87 9.20
N ASN A 164 17.14 -18.15 8.00
CA ASN A 164 15.96 -18.99 7.82
C ASN A 164 16.31 -20.46 7.99
N ARG A 165 15.98 -21.03 9.15
CA ARG A 165 16.23 -22.45 9.46
C ARG A 165 15.47 -23.40 8.54
N SER A 166 14.33 -23.01 7.98
CA SER A 166 13.59 -23.85 7.02
C SER A 166 14.32 -23.93 5.68
N VAL A 167 14.94 -22.83 5.22
CA VAL A 167 15.84 -22.85 4.05
C VAL A 167 17.02 -23.77 4.31
N SER A 168 17.72 -23.60 5.45
CA SER A 168 18.83 -24.48 5.83
C SER A 168 18.41 -25.95 5.91
N GLY A 169 17.23 -26.24 6.47
CA GLY A 169 16.68 -27.60 6.55
C GLY A 169 16.43 -28.24 5.18
N ILE A 170 15.79 -27.53 4.23
CA ILE A 170 15.48 -28.11 2.91
C ILE A 170 16.65 -28.11 1.92
N THR A 171 17.69 -27.29 2.16
CA THR A 171 18.93 -27.28 1.34
C THR A 171 20.09 -28.04 2.00
N HIS A 172 19.87 -28.63 3.18
CA HIS A 172 20.91 -29.24 4.02
C HIS A 172 22.10 -28.29 4.30
N GLY A 173 21.79 -26.99 4.46
CA GLY A 173 22.78 -25.92 4.67
C GLY A 173 23.50 -25.42 3.42
N ASN A 174 23.19 -25.94 2.22
CA ASN A 174 23.92 -25.62 0.98
C ASN A 174 23.29 -24.50 0.14
N ALA A 175 22.35 -23.73 0.70
CA ALA A 175 21.83 -22.54 0.01
C ALA A 175 22.96 -21.52 -0.21
N ARG A 176 23.12 -21.04 -1.44
CA ARG A 176 24.20 -20.09 -1.80
C ARG A 176 24.05 -18.73 -1.15
N HIS A 177 22.79 -18.32 -0.93
CA HIS A 177 22.43 -17.02 -0.38
C HIS A 177 22.01 -17.17 1.09
N GLU A 178 22.43 -16.22 1.93
CA GLU A 178 22.10 -16.18 3.37
C GLU A 178 20.66 -15.72 3.63
N TRP A 179 19.70 -16.51 3.15
CA TRP A 179 18.27 -16.25 3.31
C TRP A 179 17.90 -16.07 4.79
N ALA A 180 17.35 -14.90 5.13
CA ALA A 180 16.94 -14.56 6.49
C ALA A 180 15.49 -14.08 6.58
N GLY A 181 14.89 -14.19 7.76
CA GLY A 181 13.47 -13.93 7.97
C GLY A 181 12.56 -14.99 7.32
N ASN A 182 11.24 -14.80 7.43
CA ASN A 182 10.27 -15.70 6.81
C ASN A 182 10.26 -15.53 5.28
N ILE A 183 9.94 -16.62 4.57
CA ILE A 183 9.68 -16.61 3.12
C ILE A 183 8.30 -17.21 2.89
N VAL A 184 7.48 -16.56 2.05
CA VAL A 184 6.16 -17.03 1.63
C VAL A 184 6.20 -17.33 0.14
N VAL A 185 5.74 -18.51 -0.27
CA VAL A 185 5.67 -18.90 -1.67
C VAL A 185 4.21 -19.11 -2.07
N LEU A 186 3.82 -18.56 -3.22
CA LEU A 186 2.54 -18.79 -3.87
C LEU A 186 2.77 -19.51 -5.22
N LYS A 187 1.75 -20.22 -5.70
CA LYS A 187 1.79 -20.97 -6.96
C LYS A 187 0.77 -20.44 -7.95
N TRP A 188 1.25 -20.08 -9.13
CA TRP A 188 0.41 -19.58 -10.20
C TRP A 188 -0.47 -20.69 -10.82
N CYS A 189 -1.68 -20.31 -11.22
CA CYS A 189 -2.57 -21.11 -12.04
C CYS A 189 -2.17 -20.97 -13.51
N GLY A 190 -1.64 -22.05 -14.06
CA GLY A 190 -1.12 -22.15 -15.43
C GLY A 190 0.08 -21.23 -15.73
N ALA A 191 0.64 -21.39 -16.94
CA ALA A 191 1.77 -20.60 -17.42
C ALA A 191 1.42 -19.10 -17.62
N ARG A 192 0.14 -18.76 -17.79
CA ARG A 192 -0.36 -17.38 -18.00
C ARG A 192 -0.49 -16.56 -16.71
N ARG A 193 -0.35 -17.17 -15.52
CA ARG A 193 -0.30 -16.44 -14.22
C ARG A 193 -1.52 -15.55 -13.94
N GLN A 194 -2.72 -15.99 -14.36
CA GLN A 194 -3.95 -15.19 -14.25
C GLN A 194 -4.59 -15.23 -12.85
N GLY A 195 -4.19 -16.20 -12.01
CA GLY A 195 -4.63 -16.32 -10.61
C GLY A 195 -3.79 -17.36 -9.87
N TYR A 196 -4.05 -17.56 -8.59
CA TYR A 196 -3.29 -18.51 -7.77
C TYR A 196 -4.04 -19.83 -7.58
N GLN A 197 -3.31 -20.89 -7.23
CA GLN A 197 -3.86 -22.19 -6.87
C GLN A 197 -3.18 -22.74 -5.61
N ASN A 198 -3.76 -23.78 -5.02
CA ASN A 198 -3.22 -24.42 -3.82
C ASN A 198 -1.83 -25.03 -4.05
N MET A 199 -0.90 -24.67 -3.18
CA MET A 199 0.36 -25.37 -3.00
C MET A 199 0.18 -26.64 -2.18
N ASN A 200 1.12 -27.57 -2.33
CA ASN A 200 1.28 -28.72 -1.44
C ASN A 200 2.78 -28.95 -1.15
N LEU A 201 3.10 -29.84 -0.21
CA LEU A 201 4.50 -30.10 0.17
C LEU A 201 5.32 -30.76 -0.96
N GLY A 202 4.69 -31.32 -1.99
CA GLY A 202 5.34 -31.79 -3.22
C GLY A 202 5.89 -30.66 -4.11
N ASP A 203 5.55 -29.39 -3.84
CA ASP A 203 6.18 -28.23 -4.48
C ASP A 203 7.57 -27.90 -3.88
N LEU A 204 7.93 -28.46 -2.72
CA LEU A 204 9.20 -28.19 -2.02
C LEU A 204 10.47 -28.45 -2.84
N PRO A 205 10.61 -29.56 -3.61
CA PRO A 205 11.84 -29.84 -4.34
C PRO A 205 12.21 -28.75 -5.35
N VAL A 206 11.21 -28.12 -5.98
CA VAL A 206 11.40 -26.99 -6.92
C VAL A 206 11.92 -25.75 -6.19
N ILE A 207 11.43 -25.50 -4.98
CA ILE A 207 11.82 -24.35 -4.15
C ILE A 207 13.23 -24.56 -3.58
N ALA A 208 13.52 -25.75 -3.03
CA ALA A 208 14.84 -26.11 -2.54
C ALA A 208 15.90 -26.02 -3.65
N ALA A 209 15.59 -26.57 -4.83
CA ALA A 209 16.42 -26.46 -6.01
C ALA A 209 16.70 -25.01 -6.44
N TRP A 210 15.69 -24.14 -6.39
CA TRP A 210 15.88 -22.71 -6.69
C TRP A 210 16.74 -22.01 -5.63
N LEU A 211 16.54 -22.29 -4.34
CA LEU A 211 17.35 -21.74 -3.23
C LEU A 211 18.83 -22.18 -3.29
N LEU A 212 19.11 -23.38 -3.84
CA LEU A 212 20.47 -23.88 -4.09
C LEU A 212 21.16 -23.22 -5.30
N ALA A 213 20.39 -22.65 -6.23
CA ALA A 213 20.86 -22.05 -7.47
C ALA A 213 20.69 -20.51 -7.52
N TYR A 214 20.20 -19.90 -6.44
CA TYR A 214 20.00 -18.46 -6.35
C TYR A 214 21.29 -17.76 -5.95
N ASP A 215 21.77 -16.89 -6.83
CA ASP A 215 22.92 -15.99 -6.63
C ASP A 215 22.43 -14.60 -6.16
#